data_AF-A0A967KKD9-F1
#
_entry.id   AF-A0A967KKD9-F1
#
_cell.length_a   1.000
_cell.length_b   1.000
_cell.length_c   1.000
_cell.angle_alpha   90.00
_cell.angle_beta   90.00
_cell.angle_gamma   90.00
#
_symmetry.space_group_name_H-M   'P 1'
#
loop_
_entity.id
_entity.type
_entity.pdbx_description
1 polymer ?
#
loop_
_entity_poly.entity_id
_entity_poly.type
_entity_poly.pdbx_seq_one_letter_code
_entity_poly.pdbx_strand_id
1 'polypeptide(L)'
;EALISLMAEPLAEGLVVNVGGTEEITINELALMVKEMADSDSEIEHIPYEKAYGPGFEDMMRRCPDIKRIKKLIGFEPKIDLRGIIQSVIDYYKE
;
A
#
# COMPACT_ATOMS: atom_id res chain seq x y z
N GLU A 1 -14.72 2.48 -0.96
CA GLU A 1 -15.66 1.34 -0.99
C GLU A 1 -15.62 0.54 0.31
N ALA A 2 -14.52 -0.14 0.65
CA ALA A 2 -14.40 -1.00 1.85
C ALA A 2 -14.99 -0.43 3.14
N LEU A 3 -14.59 0.79 3.53
CA LEU A 3 -15.03 1.40 4.79
C LEU A 3 -16.55 1.63 4.82
N ILE A 4 -17.13 2.12 3.73
CA ILE A 4 -18.58 2.39 3.64
C ILE A 4 -19.36 1.07 3.71
N SER A 5 -18.90 0.04 2.99
CA SER A 5 -19.55 -1.28 3.03
C SER A 5 -19.43 -1.94 4.40
N LEU A 6 -18.30 -1.80 5.10
CA LEU A 6 -18.12 -2.30 6.47
C LEU A 6 -19.02 -1.58 7.47
N MET A 7 -19.21 -0.26 7.33
CA MET A 7 -20.13 0.51 8.18
C MET A 7 -21.59 0.06 8.03
N ALA A 8 -21.95 -0.49 6.87
CA ALA A 8 -23.30 -0.96 6.56
C ALA A 8 -23.51 -2.45 6.88
N GLU A 9 -22.50 -3.18 7.36
CA GLU A 9 -22.53 -4.63 7.58
C GLU A 9 -22.61 -4.95 9.08
N PRO A 10 -23.78 -5.32 9.63
CA PRO A 10 -23.92 -5.64 11.06
C PRO A 10 -23.01 -6.78 11.53
N LEU A 11 -22.69 -7.76 10.65
CA LEU A 11 -21.78 -8.85 11.01
C LEU A 11 -20.32 -8.40 11.17
N ALA A 12 -19.98 -7.17 10.75
CA ALA A 12 -18.65 -6.59 10.94
C ALA A 12 -18.46 -5.97 12.33
N GLU A 13 -19.53 -5.74 13.10
CA GLU A 13 -19.45 -5.09 14.41
C GLU A 13 -18.56 -5.88 15.40
N GLY A 14 -17.62 -5.17 16.03
CA GLY A 14 -16.65 -5.77 16.97
C GLY A 14 -15.54 -6.60 16.31
N LEU A 15 -15.51 -6.71 14.98
CA LEU A 15 -14.47 -7.46 14.27
C LEU A 15 -13.29 -6.56 13.88
N VAL A 16 -12.08 -7.08 14.08
CA VAL A 16 -10.87 -6.52 13.46
C VAL A 16 -10.80 -7.00 12.01
N VAL A 17 -10.69 -6.07 11.05
CA VAL A 17 -10.71 -6.39 9.62
C VAL A 17 -9.52 -5.71 8.92
N ASN A 18 -8.74 -6.49 8.18
CA ASN A 18 -7.67 -5.95 7.33
C ASN A 18 -8.25 -5.40 6.03
N VAL A 19 -7.79 -4.22 5.61
CA VAL A 19 -8.10 -3.60 4.32
C VAL A 19 -6.78 -3.29 3.62
N GLY A 20 -6.59 -3.79 2.40
CA GLY A 20 -5.37 -3.53 1.63
C GLY A 20 -5.26 -4.36 0.36
N GLY A 21 -4.23 -4.08 -0.43
CA GLY A 21 -3.83 -4.90 -1.57
C GLY A 21 -3.07 -6.15 -1.13
N THR A 22 -3.10 -7.18 -1.97
CA THR A 22 -2.37 -8.46 -1.75
C THR A 22 -1.12 -8.59 -2.61
N GLU A 23 -0.85 -7.61 -3.47
CA GLU A 23 0.38 -7.53 -4.24
C GLU A 23 1.53 -7.13 -3.31
N GLU A 24 2.61 -7.91 -3.34
CA GLU A 24 3.84 -7.62 -2.59
C GLU A 24 4.88 -7.04 -3.53
N ILE A 25 5.64 -6.07 -3.04
CA ILE A 25 6.74 -5.42 -3.75
C ILE A 25 7.82 -5.03 -2.75
N THR A 26 9.09 -5.09 -3.13
CA THR A 26 10.16 -4.53 -2.31
C THR A 26 10.20 -2.99 -2.44
N ILE A 27 10.76 -2.30 -1.43
CA ILE A 27 10.95 -0.84 -1.51
C ILE A 27 11.82 -0.45 -2.71
N ASN A 28 12.82 -1.28 -3.07
CA ASN A 28 13.69 -1.01 -4.20
C ASN A 28 12.96 -1.11 -5.54
N GLU A 29 12.12 -2.13 -5.73
CA GLU A 29 11.29 -2.27 -6.94
C GLU A 29 10.24 -1.16 -7.02
N LEU A 30 9.64 -0.77 -5.90
CA LEU A 30 8.70 0.35 -5.85
C LEU A 30 9.37 1.67 -6.26
N ALA A 31 10.57 1.95 -5.74
CA ALA A 31 11.34 3.14 -6.09
C ALA A 31 11.68 3.18 -7.59
N LEU A 32 12.10 2.04 -8.16
CA LEU A 32 12.37 1.91 -9.59
C LEU A 32 11.11 2.15 -10.44
N MET A 33 9.98 1.55 -10.04
CA MET A 33 8.70 1.71 -10.74
C MET A 33 8.22 3.17 -10.73
N VAL A 34 8.31 3.84 -9.57
CA VAL A 34 7.94 5.25 -9.47
C VAL A 34 8.86 6.13 -10.33
N LYS A 35 10.18 5.89 -10.30
CA LYS A 35 11.14 6.63 -11.14
C LYS A 35 10.83 6.49 -12.63
N GLU A 36 10.56 5.27 -13.09
CA GLU A 36 10.17 4.98 -14.48
C GLU A 36 8.86 5.70 -14.86
N MET A 37 7.80 5.53 -14.06
CA MET A 37 6.47 6.06 -14.38
C MET A 37 6.40 7.59 -14.29
N ALA A 38 7.21 8.21 -13.43
CA ALA A 38 7.27 9.66 -13.27
C ALA A 38 8.20 10.35 -14.27
N ASP A 39 8.93 9.60 -15.12
CA ASP A 39 9.98 10.10 -16.01
C ASP A 39 11.01 10.96 -15.24
N SER A 40 11.44 10.44 -14.09
CA SER A 40 12.29 11.17 -13.15
C SER A 40 13.76 10.86 -13.37
N ASP A 41 14.62 11.89 -13.36
CA ASP A 41 16.08 11.76 -13.41
C ASP A 41 16.72 11.50 -12.03
N SER A 42 15.95 11.51 -10.93
CA SER A 42 16.48 11.35 -9.57
C SER A 42 17.25 10.05 -9.35
N GLU A 43 18.37 10.10 -8.63
CA GLU A 43 19.13 8.90 -8.26
C GLU A 43 18.42 8.11 -7.13
N ILE A 44 18.59 6.79 -7.12
CA ILE A 44 18.15 5.92 -6.02
C ILE A 44 19.34 5.67 -5.11
N GLU A 45 19.28 6.17 -3.88
CA GLU A 45 20.30 5.93 -2.85
C GLU A 45 19.82 4.93 -1.80
N HIS A 46 20.69 3.98 -1.44
CA HIS A 46 20.44 3.07 -0.31
C HIS A 46 21.07 3.62 0.96
N ILE A 47 20.21 4.14 1.84
CA ILE A 47 20.61 4.76 3.10
C ILE A 47 20.35 3.79 4.27
N PRO A 48 21.32 3.57 5.18
CA PRO A 48 21.07 2.78 6.39
C PRO A 48 19.94 3.35 7.24
N TYR A 49 19.08 2.50 7.80
CA TYR A 49 17.95 2.91 8.64
C TYR A 49 18.35 3.86 9.78
N GLU A 50 19.48 3.60 10.45
CA GLU A 50 19.99 4.45 11.54
C GLU A 50 20.26 5.88 11.09
N LYS A 51 20.68 6.08 9.84
CA LYS A 51 20.92 7.41 9.27
C LYS A 51 19.61 8.09 8.84
N ALA A 52 18.63 7.33 8.36
CA ALA A 52 17.35 7.86 7.90
C ALA A 52 16.38 8.20 9.04
N TYR A 53 16.32 7.36 10.08
CA TYR A 53 15.32 7.45 11.15
C TYR A 53 15.90 7.55 12.57
N GLY A 54 17.22 7.43 12.73
CA GLY A 54 17.89 7.45 14.02
C GLY A 54 18.17 6.05 14.61
N PRO A 55 19.01 5.97 15.66
CA PRO A 55 19.39 4.71 16.28
C PRO A 55 18.20 4.03 16.96
N GLY A 56 18.12 2.70 16.86
CA GLY A 56 17.05 1.89 17.47
C GLY A 56 15.75 1.83 16.68
N PHE A 57 15.71 2.35 15.45
CA PHE A 57 14.58 2.16 14.55
C PHE A 57 14.56 0.74 13.98
N GLU A 58 13.41 0.08 14.08
CA GLU A 58 13.13 -1.22 13.45
C GLU A 58 11.86 -1.10 12.61
N ASP A 59 11.89 -1.71 11.42
CA ASP A 59 10.72 -1.82 10.54
C ASP A 59 10.41 -3.30 10.23
N MET A 60 9.18 -3.53 9.77
CA MET A 60 8.73 -4.82 9.31
C MET A 60 9.36 -5.16 7.95
N MET A 61 10.11 -6.26 7.88
CA MET A 61 10.72 -6.74 6.63
C MET A 61 9.72 -7.18 5.55
N ARG A 62 8.48 -7.52 5.95
CA ARG A 62 7.41 -7.95 5.04
C ARG A 62 6.06 -7.56 5.61
N ARG A 63 5.18 -7.02 4.77
CA ARG A 63 3.81 -6.67 5.13
C ARG A 63 2.86 -7.09 4.01
N CYS A 64 1.99 -8.06 4.31
CA CYS A 64 0.96 -8.54 3.40
C CYS A 64 -0.30 -8.85 4.21
N PRO A 65 -1.43 -8.16 3.97
CA PRO A 65 -2.65 -8.36 4.75
C PRO A 65 -3.36 -9.67 4.34
N ASP A 66 -3.88 -10.42 5.32
CA ASP A 66 -4.90 -11.43 5.04
C ASP A 66 -6.27 -10.76 4.88
N ILE A 67 -6.79 -10.74 3.64
CA ILE A 67 -8.08 -10.14 3.28
C ILE A 67 -9.23 -11.15 3.20
N LYS A 68 -9.04 -12.42 3.65
CA LYS A 68 -10.11 -13.43 3.62
C LYS A 68 -11.35 -13.00 4.40
N ARG A 69 -11.17 -12.28 5.51
CA ARG A 69 -12.28 -11.83 6.37
C ARG A 69 -13.14 -10.78 5.66
N ILE A 70 -12.53 -9.73 5.12
CA ILE A 70 -13.27 -8.66 4.44
C ILE A 70 -13.95 -9.17 3.17
N LYS A 71 -13.30 -10.08 2.44
CA LYS A 71 -13.89 -10.75 1.27
C LYS A 71 -15.15 -11.55 1.65
N LYS A 72 -15.14 -12.27 2.77
CA LYS A 72 -16.31 -13.01 3.26
C LYS A 72 -17.44 -12.11 3.75
N LEU A 73 -17.12 -11.00 4.41
CA LEU A 73 -18.12 -10.11 4.98
C LEU A 73 -18.84 -9.27 3.91
N ILE A 74 -18.07 -8.67 3.00
CA ILE A 74 -18.61 -7.65 2.08
C ILE A 74 -18.18 -7.85 0.63
N GLY A 75 -17.58 -9.00 0.27
CA GLY A 75 -17.11 -9.26 -1.08
C GLY A 75 -15.98 -8.36 -1.55
N PHE A 76 -15.28 -7.68 -0.63
CA PHE A 76 -14.22 -6.73 -1.00
C PHE A 76 -13.06 -7.43 -1.71
N GLU A 77 -12.66 -6.82 -2.82
CA GLU A 77 -11.42 -7.10 -3.53
C GLU A 77 -10.77 -5.77 -3.96
N PRO A 78 -9.43 -5.64 -3.88
CA PRO A 78 -8.73 -4.47 -4.42
C PRO A 78 -8.92 -4.43 -5.94
N LYS A 79 -9.42 -3.30 -6.45
CA LYS A 79 -9.74 -3.12 -7.88
C LYS A 79 -8.68 -2.35 -8.66
N ILE A 80 -7.83 -1.61 -7.96
CA ILE A 80 -6.75 -0.81 -8.55
C ILE A 80 -5.45 -1.49 -8.13
N ASP A 81 -4.63 -1.84 -9.12
CA ASP A 81 -3.30 -2.41 -8.90
C ASP A 81 -2.29 -1.33 -8.50
N LEU A 82 -1.08 -1.74 -8.15
CA LEU A 82 -0.05 -0.80 -7.70
C LEU A 82 0.29 0.26 -8.76
N ARG A 83 0.36 -0.11 -10.04
CA ARG A 83 0.66 0.83 -11.13
C ARG A 83 -0.45 1.87 -11.27
N GLY A 84 -1.73 1.46 -11.23
CA GLY A 84 -2.86 2.37 -11.28
C GLY A 84 -2.86 3.36 -10.11
N ILE A 85 -2.49 2.91 -8.90
CA ILE A 85 -2.33 3.78 -7.73
C ILE A 85 -1.20 4.79 -7.98
N ILE A 86 -0.01 4.34 -8.41
CA ILE A 86 1.14 5.23 -8.68
C ILE A 86 0.76 6.28 -9.74
N GLN A 87 0.11 5.86 -10.82
CA GLN A 87 -0.35 6.78 -11.87
C GLN A 87 -1.30 7.85 -11.31
N SER A 88 -2.27 7.45 -10.48
CA SER A 88 -3.22 8.40 -9.88
C SER A 88 -2.53 9.46 -9.00
N VAL A 89 -1.45 9.08 -8.32
CA VAL A 89 -0.65 10.01 -7.51
C VAL A 89 0.17 10.94 -8.42
N ILE A 90 0.78 10.41 -9.49
CA ILE A 90 1.52 11.22 -10.47
C ILE A 90 0.60 12.27 -11.10
N ASP A 91 -0.59 11.86 -11.52
CA ASP A 91 -1.57 12.74 -12.15
C ASP A 91 -1.98 13.87 -11.20
N TYR A 92 -2.28 13.53 -9.93
CA TYR A 92 -2.62 14.51 -8.90
C TYR A 92 -1.54 15.59 -8.68
N TYR A 93 -0.26 15.25 -8.78
CA TYR A 93 0.84 16.21 -8.60
C TYR A 93 1.22 16.99 -9.88
N LYS A 94 0.70 16.58 -11.04
CA LYS A 94 0.91 17.29 -12.32
C LYS A 94 -0.15 18.36 -12.60
N GLU A 95 -1.32 18.23 -11.98
CA GLU A 95 -2.39 19.25 -11.97
C GLU A 95 -2.04 20.43 -11.04
#